data_AF-A0A0D2SUU6-F1
#
_entry.id   AF-A0A0D2SUU6-F1
#
_cell.length_a   1.000
_cell.length_b   1.000
_cell.length_c   1.000
_cell.angle_alpha   90.00
_cell.angle_beta   90.00
_cell.angle_gamma   90.00
#
_symmetry.space_group_name_H-M   'P 1'
#
loop_
_entity.id
_entity.type
_entity.pdbx_description
1 polymer ?
#
loop_
_entity_poly.entity_id
_entity_poly.type
_entity_poly.pdbx_seq_one_letter_code
_entity_poly.pdbx_strand_id
1 'polypeptide(L)'
;MISRSLLSSVKSSYPQNFPSLFHHPIATKISSLKPLSFFSSFSSYHQPTYTTSPPLFKLTHKDWLSPTEILKIFDNLKDPNSLISVLAQYSARKDYKPTEPLFTLLINKLAYAQDFDSIENIMEKLK
;
A
#
# COMPACT_ATOMS: atom_id res chain seq x y z
N MET A 1 12.09 88.63 -2.92
CA MET A 1 10.92 88.68 -3.81
C MET A 1 10.21 87.34 -3.74
N ILE A 2 8.90 87.40 -3.49
CA ILE A 2 7.84 86.39 -3.71
C ILE A 2 7.72 85.25 -2.68
N SER A 3 6.78 85.49 -1.76
CA SER A 3 5.99 84.50 -1.01
C SER A 3 5.09 83.68 -1.94
N ARG A 4 4.74 82.45 -1.53
CA ARG A 4 3.35 81.99 -1.31
C ARG A 4 3.32 80.54 -0.80
N SER A 5 2.72 80.39 0.38
CA SER A 5 2.18 79.14 0.93
C SER A 5 0.90 78.75 0.19
N LEU A 6 0.63 77.46 -0.01
CA LEU A 6 -0.71 76.91 -0.19
C LEU A 6 -0.81 75.52 0.47
N LEU A 7 -1.64 75.45 1.51
CA LEU A 7 -2.25 74.23 2.03
C LEU A 7 -3.19 73.64 0.96
N SER A 8 -3.24 72.31 0.87
CA SER A 8 -4.51 71.63 0.65
C SER A 8 -4.57 70.29 1.37
N SER A 9 -5.73 70.08 1.98
CA SER A 9 -6.18 68.97 2.80
C SER A 9 -7.00 68.03 1.92
N VAL A 10 -6.73 66.71 1.97
CA VAL A 10 -7.66 65.68 1.50
C VAL A 10 -7.67 64.49 2.48
N LYS A 11 -8.59 64.60 3.43
CA LYS A 11 -9.66 63.64 3.78
C LYS A 11 -9.40 62.12 3.64
N SER A 12 -9.22 61.50 4.81
CA SER A 12 -9.65 60.15 5.29
C SER A 12 -10.42 59.22 4.34
N SER A 13 -10.02 57.92 4.33
CA SER A 13 -10.88 56.76 4.67
C SER A 13 -10.06 55.45 4.79
N TYR A 14 -10.12 54.80 5.95
CA TYR A 14 -9.85 53.37 6.14
C TYR A 14 -11.02 52.53 5.53
N PRO A 15 -10.95 51.19 5.31
CA PRO A 15 -9.94 50.23 5.79
C PRO A 15 -9.30 49.36 4.68
N GLN A 16 -8.12 48.84 4.97
CA GLN A 16 -7.52 47.73 4.22
C GLN A 16 -8.26 46.44 4.58
N ASN A 17 -9.16 46.02 3.70
CA ASN A 17 -9.75 44.68 3.72
C ASN A 17 -8.64 43.66 3.40
N PHE A 18 -8.22 42.89 4.40
CA PHE A 18 -7.49 41.65 4.14
C PHE A 18 -8.45 40.62 3.56
N PRO A 19 -8.11 39.93 2.46
CA PRO A 19 -8.88 38.79 2.02
C PRO A 19 -8.78 37.70 3.09
N SER A 20 -9.90 37.38 3.72
CA SER A 20 -10.05 36.19 4.54
C SER A 20 -9.69 34.96 3.69
N LEU A 21 -8.62 34.25 4.07
CA LEU A 21 -8.37 32.90 3.59
C LEU A 21 -9.54 32.04 4.05
N PHE A 22 -10.47 31.81 3.14
CA PHE A 22 -11.51 30.81 3.30
C PHE A 22 -10.82 29.49 3.66
N HIS A 23 -11.18 28.97 4.83
CA HIS A 23 -10.87 27.60 5.20
C HIS A 23 -11.63 26.70 4.23
N HIS A 24 -10.95 26.24 3.19
CA HIS A 24 -11.42 25.10 2.42
C HIS A 24 -11.22 23.87 3.31
N PRO A 25 -12.26 23.08 3.63
CA PRO A 25 -12.03 21.75 4.14
C PRO A 25 -11.24 21.01 3.05
N ILE A 26 -10.03 20.55 3.40
CA ILE A 26 -9.31 19.58 2.58
C ILE A 26 -10.16 18.31 2.60
N ALA A 27 -11.09 18.22 1.67
CA ALA A 27 -11.70 16.98 1.28
C ALA A 27 -10.62 16.20 0.54
N THR A 28 -9.77 15.49 1.28
CA THR A 28 -9.08 14.32 0.75
C THR A 28 -10.16 13.38 0.27
N LYS A 29 -10.50 13.48 -1.01
CA LYS A 29 -11.25 12.45 -1.73
C LYS A 29 -10.32 11.25 -1.78
N ILE A 30 -10.36 10.44 -0.74
CA ILE A 30 -9.77 9.11 -0.75
C ILE A 30 -10.47 8.41 -1.91
N SER A 31 -9.77 8.24 -3.02
CA SER A 31 -10.23 7.39 -4.10
C SER A 31 -10.44 6.02 -3.50
N SER A 32 -11.71 5.68 -3.26
CA SER A 32 -12.16 4.37 -2.83
C SER A 32 -11.48 3.34 -3.74
N LEU A 33 -10.50 2.64 -3.19
CA LEU A 33 -9.85 1.53 -3.86
C LEU A 33 -10.96 0.51 -4.12
N LYS A 34 -11.32 0.34 -5.39
CA LYS A 34 -12.24 -0.70 -5.80
C LYS A 34 -11.69 -2.02 -5.25
N PRO A 35 -12.49 -2.81 -4.52
CA PRO A 35 -12.10 -4.19 -4.22
C PRO A 35 -11.92 -4.90 -5.56
N LEU A 36 -10.70 -5.38 -5.82
CA LEU A 36 -10.38 -6.12 -7.03
C LEU A 36 -11.09 -7.48 -6.93
N SER A 37 -12.33 -7.56 -7.41
CA SER A 37 -13.11 -8.79 -7.51
C SER A 37 -12.52 -9.67 -8.63
N PHE A 38 -11.49 -10.43 -8.30
CA PHE A 38 -10.94 -11.46 -9.18
C PHE A 38 -11.64 -12.80 -8.87
N PHE A 39 -12.84 -12.97 -9.41
CA PHE A 39 -13.50 -14.28 -9.44
C PHE A 39 -13.54 -14.79 -10.87
N SER A 40 -12.50 -15.55 -11.24
CA SER A 40 -12.62 -16.53 -12.32
C SER A 40 -13.12 -17.84 -11.71
N SER A 41 -14.25 -18.32 -12.20
CA SER A 41 -14.83 -19.62 -11.85
C SER A 41 -13.78 -20.72 -11.88
N PHE A 42 -13.61 -21.44 -10.76
CA PHE A 42 -12.83 -22.66 -10.75
C PHE A 42 -13.71 -23.84 -10.35
N SER A 43 -13.53 -24.92 -11.11
CA SER A 43 -14.31 -26.14 -11.03
C SER A 43 -14.20 -26.80 -9.65
N SER A 44 -15.31 -27.37 -9.21
CA SER A 44 -15.44 -28.14 -7.97
C SER A 44 -14.45 -29.31 -7.96
N TYR A 45 -13.51 -29.30 -7.01
CA TYR A 45 -12.76 -30.49 -6.63
C TYR A 45 -12.96 -30.75 -5.14
N HIS A 46 -13.41 -31.98 -4.88
CA HIS A 46 -13.65 -32.60 -3.58
C HIS A 46 -12.63 -32.22 -2.50
N GLN A 47 -13.13 -31.90 -1.30
CA GLN A 47 -12.33 -31.94 -0.07
C GLN A 47 -12.46 -33.30 0.61
N PRO A 48 -11.35 -33.98 0.95
CA PRO A 48 -11.30 -34.85 2.11
C PRO A 48 -11.03 -33.98 3.35
N THR A 49 -11.77 -34.24 4.41
CA THR A 49 -11.57 -33.66 5.74
C THR A 49 -10.25 -34.15 6.33
N TYR A 50 -9.29 -33.24 6.52
CA TYR A 50 -8.24 -33.38 7.53
C TYR A 50 -7.83 -32.01 8.06
N THR A 51 -8.19 -31.77 9.32
CA THR A 51 -7.45 -30.95 10.28
C THR A 51 -5.98 -31.36 10.22
N THR A 52 -5.05 -30.48 9.80
CA THR A 52 -3.61 -30.57 10.15
C THR A 52 -2.86 -29.33 9.68
N SER A 53 -2.55 -28.44 10.63
CA SER A 53 -1.38 -27.54 10.67
C SER A 53 -1.24 -26.42 9.61
N PRO A 54 -0.65 -25.25 9.98
CA PRO A 54 -0.62 -24.05 9.15
C PRO A 54 0.14 -24.28 7.83
N PRO A 55 -0.23 -23.62 6.72
CA PRO A 55 0.19 -23.92 5.34
C PRO A 55 1.70 -23.93 5.01
N LEU A 56 2.61 -23.80 5.98
CA LEU A 56 4.06 -23.72 5.81
C LEU A 56 4.65 -24.96 5.10
N PHE A 57 4.14 -26.17 5.38
CA PHE A 57 4.66 -27.42 4.82
C PHE A 57 4.48 -27.54 3.31
N LYS A 58 3.60 -26.72 2.70
CA LYS A 58 3.31 -26.83 1.26
C LYS A 58 4.42 -26.28 0.37
N LEU A 59 5.24 -25.33 0.86
CA LEU A 59 6.33 -24.79 0.04
C LEU A 59 7.44 -25.82 -0.22
N THR A 60 7.59 -26.81 0.65
CA THR A 60 8.66 -27.82 0.57
C THR A 60 8.29 -29.03 -0.29
N HIS A 61 7.03 -29.19 -0.67
CA HIS A 61 6.60 -30.28 -1.54
C HIS A 61 6.82 -29.97 -3.03
N LYS A 62 7.04 -31.04 -3.81
CA LYS A 62 7.41 -31.02 -5.23
C LYS A 62 6.24 -30.65 -6.17
N ASP A 63 5.07 -30.37 -5.59
CA ASP A 63 3.87 -29.97 -6.31
C ASP A 63 3.99 -28.51 -6.74
N TRP A 64 3.66 -28.24 -8.01
CA TRP A 64 3.61 -26.89 -8.54
C TRP A 64 2.50 -26.12 -7.83
N LEU A 65 2.86 -25.04 -7.14
CA LEU A 65 1.89 -24.21 -6.44
C LEU A 65 1.27 -23.23 -7.42
N SER A 66 -0.06 -23.17 -7.47
CA SER A 66 -0.74 -22.14 -8.24
C SER A 66 -0.54 -20.76 -7.60
N PRO A 67 -0.58 -19.65 -8.38
CA PRO A 67 -0.47 -18.30 -7.83
C PRO A 67 -1.44 -18.02 -6.67
N THR A 68 -2.66 -18.55 -6.75
CA THR A 68 -3.68 -18.40 -5.70
C THR A 68 -3.32 -19.14 -4.42
N GLU A 69 -2.72 -20.33 -4.52
CA GLU A 69 -2.25 -21.06 -3.34
C GLU A 69 -1.09 -20.35 -2.68
N ILE A 70 -0.16 -19.79 -3.46
CA ILE A 70 0.92 -18.97 -2.95
C ILE A 70 0.35 -17.80 -2.15
N LEU A 71 -0.59 -17.03 -2.73
CA LEU A 71 -1.24 -15.93 -2.01
C LEU A 71 -1.88 -16.38 -0.70
N LYS A 72 -2.60 -17.52 -0.70
CA LYS A 72 -3.18 -18.07 0.53
C LYS A 72 -2.12 -18.42 1.57
N ILE A 73 -0.99 -18.99 1.16
CA ILE A 73 0.09 -19.33 2.09
C ILE A 73 0.62 -18.06 2.77
N PHE A 74 0.94 -17.02 1.99
CA PHE A 74 1.43 -15.74 2.52
C PHE A 74 0.38 -14.98 3.33
N ASP A 75 -0.89 -15.05 2.94
CA ASP A 75 -1.98 -14.40 3.67
C ASP A 75 -2.17 -14.99 5.08
N ASN A 76 -2.01 -16.31 5.21
CA ASN A 76 -2.09 -17.02 6.48
C ASN A 76 -0.88 -16.81 7.41
N LEU A 77 0.21 -16.20 6.95
CA LEU A 77 1.34 -15.84 7.80
C LEU A 77 0.97 -14.65 8.69
N LYS A 78 1.01 -14.88 10.00
CA LYS A 78 0.73 -13.88 11.04
C LYS A 78 1.98 -13.11 11.47
N ASP A 79 3.12 -13.78 11.50
CA ASP A 79 4.39 -13.17 11.88
C ASP A 79 5.03 -12.50 10.66
N PRO A 80 5.28 -11.17 10.70
CA PRO A 80 5.91 -10.45 9.60
C PRO A 80 7.34 -10.93 9.31
N ASN A 81 8.10 -11.34 10.34
CA ASN A 81 9.48 -11.82 10.15
C ASN A 81 9.53 -13.12 9.33
N SER A 82 8.51 -13.96 9.48
CA SER A 82 8.37 -15.20 8.72
C SER A 82 8.14 -14.97 7.22
N LEU A 83 7.61 -13.80 6.81
CA LEU A 83 7.34 -13.50 5.39
C LEU A 83 8.61 -13.56 4.54
N ILE A 84 9.71 -12.99 5.03
CA ILE A 84 10.97 -12.94 4.29
C ILE A 84 11.59 -14.33 4.15
N SER A 85 11.54 -15.15 5.20
CA SER A 85 12.02 -16.53 5.16
C SER A 85 11.21 -17.39 4.18
N VAL A 86 9.88 -17.27 4.20
CA VAL A 86 9.00 -18.00 3.28
C VAL A 86 9.15 -17.49 1.85
N LEU A 87 9.34 -16.18 1.64
CA LEU A 87 9.66 -15.63 0.32
C LEU A 87 10.99 -16.16 -0.20
N ALA A 88 12.03 -16.23 0.63
CA ALA A 88 13.31 -16.81 0.23
C ALA A 88 13.15 -18.26 -0.23
N GLN A 89 12.40 -19.08 0.53
CA GLN A 89 12.09 -20.45 0.15
C GLN A 89 11.30 -20.53 -1.16
N TYR A 90 10.30 -19.67 -1.35
CA TYR A 90 9.50 -19.64 -2.58
C TYR A 90 10.35 -19.24 -3.79
N SER A 91 11.20 -18.22 -3.64
CA SER A 91 12.07 -17.70 -4.69
C SER A 91 13.13 -18.68 -5.16
N ALA A 92 13.54 -19.63 -4.31
CA ALA A 92 14.50 -20.67 -4.65
C ALA A 92 13.90 -21.81 -5.50
N ARG A 93 12.57 -21.84 -5.69
CA ARG A 93 11.91 -22.91 -6.46
C ARG A 93 12.06 -22.70 -7.97
N LYS A 94 12.13 -23.80 -8.71
CA LYS A 94 12.22 -23.79 -10.19
C LYS A 94 10.97 -23.20 -10.88
N ASP A 95 9.82 -23.30 -10.24
CA ASP A 95 8.52 -22.81 -10.72
C ASP A 95 8.21 -21.42 -10.15
N TYR A 96 9.21 -20.73 -9.58
CA TYR A 96 9.05 -19.40 -9.05
C TYR A 96 8.54 -18.45 -10.12
N LYS A 97 7.33 -17.94 -9.90
CA LYS A 97 6.73 -16.89 -10.71
C LYS A 97 6.41 -15.70 -9.81
N PRO A 98 7.21 -14.62 -9.84
CA PRO A 98 6.86 -13.39 -9.15
C PRO A 98 5.55 -12.86 -9.72
N THR A 99 4.63 -12.45 -8.85
CA THR A 99 3.36 -11.83 -9.27
C THR A 99 3.14 -10.55 -8.49
N GLU A 100 2.59 -9.52 -9.14
CA GLU A 100 2.26 -8.25 -8.49
C GLU A 100 1.37 -8.44 -7.24
N PRO A 101 0.29 -9.25 -7.25
CA PRO A 101 -0.53 -9.44 -6.06
C PRO A 101 0.25 -10.01 -4.87
N LEU A 102 1.27 -10.83 -5.13
CA LEU A 102 2.13 -11.37 -4.08
C LEU A 102 2.94 -10.26 -3.43
N PHE A 103 3.65 -9.45 -4.21
CA PHE A 103 4.46 -8.37 -3.64
C PHE A 103 3.62 -7.30 -2.96
N THR A 104 2.47 -6.94 -3.52
CA THR A 104 1.51 -6.04 -2.86
C THR A 104 1.08 -6.58 -1.49
N LEU A 105 0.79 -7.89 -1.39
CA LEU A 105 0.45 -8.52 -0.11
C LEU A 105 1.60 -8.46 0.88
N LEU A 106 2.83 -8.76 0.45
CA LEU A 106 4.01 -8.71 1.32
C LEU A 106 4.28 -7.29 1.83
N ILE A 107 4.31 -6.31 0.93
CA ILE A 107 4.56 -4.89 1.26
C ILE A 107 3.50 -4.40 2.24
N ASN A 108 2.22 -4.71 2.01
CA ASN A 108 1.14 -4.30 2.92
C ASN A 108 1.31 -4.91 4.33
N LYS A 109 1.65 -6.20 4.43
CA LYS A 109 1.86 -6.85 5.72
C LYS A 109 3.09 -6.31 6.46
N LEU A 110 4.20 -6.07 5.75
CA LEU A 110 5.42 -5.50 6.33
C LEU A 110 5.21 -4.03 6.74
N ALA A 111 4.47 -3.26 5.96
CA ALA A 111 4.15 -1.88 6.27
C ALA A 111 3.28 -1.78 7.54
N TYR A 112 2.33 -2.69 7.70
CA TYR A 112 1.55 -2.81 8.93
C TYR A 112 2.43 -3.12 10.15
N ALA A 113 3.45 -3.96 9.96
CA ALA A 113 4.45 -4.27 10.98
C ALA A 113 5.53 -3.18 11.16
N GLN A 114 5.51 -2.12 10.35
CA GLN A 114 6.54 -1.07 10.30
C GLN A 114 7.96 -1.59 9.98
N ASP A 115 8.07 -2.71 9.30
CA ASP A 115 9.34 -3.31 8.87
C ASP A 115 9.72 -2.77 7.48
N PHE A 116 10.20 -1.52 7.45
CA PHE A 116 10.56 -0.83 6.21
C PHE A 116 11.88 -1.33 5.60
N ASP A 117 12.80 -1.83 6.41
CA ASP A 117 14.07 -2.41 5.95
C ASP A 117 13.79 -3.65 5.08
N SER A 118 12.87 -4.51 5.51
CA SER A 118 12.43 -5.66 4.72
C SER A 118 11.72 -5.26 3.42
N ILE A 119 10.96 -4.15 3.43
CA ILE A 119 10.32 -3.62 2.22
C ILE A 119 11.36 -3.14 1.22
N GLU A 120 12.37 -2.40 1.66
CA GLU A 120 13.45 -1.93 0.80
C GLU A 120 14.18 -3.10 0.13
N ASN A 121 14.54 -4.14 0.91
CA ASN A 121 15.14 -5.37 0.38
C ASN A 121 14.25 -6.07 -0.66
N ILE A 122 12.92 -6.09 -0.47
CA ILE A 122 12.00 -6.63 -1.49
C ILE A 122 12.02 -5.77 -2.75
N MET A 123 12.00 -4.44 -2.61
CA MET A 123 12.00 -3.51 -3.74
C MET A 123 13.30 -3.58 -4.55
N GLU A 124 14.44 -3.81 -3.90
CA GLU A 124 15.71 -4.03 -4.61
C GLU A 124 15.68 -5.28 -5.50
N LYS A 125 15.02 -6.35 -5.06
CA LYS A 125 14.88 -7.59 -5.84
C LYS A 125 13.93 -7.47 -7.04
N LEU A 126 13.15 -6.39 -7.10
CA LEU A 126 12.21 -6.11 -8.19
C LEU A 126 12.80 -5.20 -9.28
N LYS A 127 13.97 -4.60 -9.04
CA LYS A 127 14.70 -3.80 -10.04
C LYS A 127 15.33 -4.67 -11.12
#